data_AF-A0A930EGZ9-F1
#
_entry.id   AF-A0A930EGZ9-F1
#
_cell.length_a   1.000
_cell.length_b   1.000
_cell.length_c   1.000
_cell.angle_alpha   90.00
_cell.angle_beta   90.00
_cell.angle_gamma   90.00
#
_symmetry.space_group_name_H-M   'P 1'
#
loop_
_entity.id
_entity.type
_entity.pdbx_description
1 polymer ?
#
loop_
_entity_poly.entity_id
_entity_poly.type
_entity_poly.pdbx_seq_one_letter_code
_entity_poly.pdbx_strand_id
1 'polypeptide(L)' 'MVEIIGVGFMKANKTYYFDPAGVSYELGELVIVETARGMELGHISIANCEIDESELVAPLKGVERKATKEDIQ' A
#
# COMPACT_ATOMS: atom_id res chain seq x y z
N MET A 1 1.23 1.21 -18.19
CA MET A 1 0.11 1.40 -17.25
C MET A 1 0.26 0.37 -16.16
N VAL A 2 0.26 0.80 -14.91
CA VAL A 2 0.52 -0.06 -13.75
C VAL A 2 -0.56 0.19 -12.69
N GLU A 3 -1.09 -0.89 -12.13
CA GLU A 3 -2.04 -0.81 -11.03
C GLU A 3 -1.29 -0.54 -9.74
N ILE A 4 -1.74 0.47 -9.00
CA ILE A 4 -1.18 0.84 -7.70
C ILE A 4 -2.27 0.97 -6.66
N ILE A 5 -1.86 0.87 -5.40
CA ILE A 5 -2.62 1.34 -4.26
C ILE A 5 -1.79 2.32 -3.45
N GLY A 6 -2.45 3.32 -2.88
CA GLY A 6 -1.82 4.28 -1.99
C GLY A 6 -1.95 3.84 -0.55
N VAL A 7 -0.84 3.60 0.13
CA VAL A 7 -0.81 3.24 1.54
C VAL A 7 -0.28 4.41 2.36
N GLY A 8 -1.11 4.89 3.28
CA GLY A 8 -0.76 5.89 4.28
C GLY A 8 -0.34 5.22 5.58
N PHE A 9 0.65 5.79 6.27
CA PHE A 9 1.10 5.30 7.56
C PHE A 9 0.85 6.36 8.63
N MET A 10 0.34 5.99 9.81
CA MET A 10 0.13 6.97 10.89
C MET A 10 1.42 7.69 11.32
N LYS A 11 2.58 7.04 11.16
CA LYS A 11 3.90 7.62 11.46
C LYS A 11 4.44 8.54 10.36
N ALA A 12 3.88 8.49 9.14
CA ALA A 12 4.38 9.24 7.99
C ALA A 12 3.26 10.07 7.37
N ASN A 13 3.44 11.39 7.29
CA ASN A 13 2.49 12.29 6.61
C ASN A 13 2.63 12.24 5.08
N LYS A 14 2.89 11.05 4.53
CA LYS A 14 3.08 10.78 3.10
C LYS A 14 2.44 9.44 2.75
N THR A 15 1.73 9.44 1.63
CA THR A 15 1.20 8.23 1.00
C THR A 15 2.28 7.66 0.08
N TYR A 16 2.49 6.35 0.14
CA TYR A 16 3.40 5.63 -0.73
C TYR A 16 2.62 4.69 -1.65
N TYR A 17 3.11 4.50 -2.87
CA TYR A 17 2.47 3.59 -3.82
C TYR A 17 3.02 2.18 -3.67
N PHE A 18 2.12 1.21 -3.65
CA PHE A 18 2.43 -0.21 -3.57
C PHE A 18 1.72 -0.96 -4.69
N ASP A 19 2.31 -2.08 -5.09
CA ASP A 19 1.73 -3.02 -6.03
C ASP A 19 0.68 -3.88 -5.29
N PRO A 20 -0.59 -3.84 -5.71
CA PRO A 20 -1.65 -4.62 -5.09
C PRO A 20 -1.61 -6.12 -5.44
N ALA A 21 -0.72 -6.56 -6.33
CA ALA A 21 -0.54 -7.93 -6.78
C ALA A 21 -1.84 -8.59 -7.29
N GLY A 22 -2.75 -7.80 -7.88
CA GLY A 22 -4.07 -8.24 -8.33
C GLY A 22 -5.11 -8.38 -7.23
N VAL A 23 -4.83 -7.91 -6.01
CA VAL A 23 -5.78 -7.86 -4.90
C VAL A 23 -6.51 -6.52 -4.88
N SER A 24 -7.83 -6.55 -4.78
CA SER A 24 -8.63 -5.32 -4.63
C SER A 24 -8.70 -4.88 -3.17
N TYR A 25 -8.40 -3.59 -2.98
CA TYR A 25 -8.39 -2.90 -1.70
C TYR A 25 -9.34 -1.70 -1.73
N GLU A 26 -10.00 -1.46 -0.61
CA GLU A 26 -10.94 -0.35 -0.45
C GLU A 26 -10.34 0.73 0.45
N LEU A 27 -10.77 1.99 0.26
CA LEU A 27 -10.34 3.11 1.09
C LEU A 27 -10.62 2.84 2.58
N GLY A 28 -9.61 3.04 3.41
CA GLY A 28 -9.68 2.82 4.86
C GLY A 28 -9.40 1.39 5.31
N GLU A 29 -9.26 0.41 4.41
CA GLU A 29 -8.77 -0.92 4.78
C GLU A 29 -7.36 -0.85 5.36
N LEU A 30 -7.06 -1.76 6.29
CA LEU A 30 -5.73 -1.90 6.87
C LEU A 30 -4.96 -2.99 6.15
N VAL A 31 -3.68 -2.72 5.85
CA VAL A 31 -2.81 -3.62 5.09
C VAL A 31 -1.44 -3.69 5.73
N ILE A 32 -0.80 -4.85 5.55
CA ILE A 32 0.60 -5.07 5.89
C ILE A 32 1.41 -4.99 4.61
N VAL A 33 2.41 -4.13 4.62
CA VAL A 33 3.30 -3.90 3.48
C VAL A 33 4.75 -4.07 3.88
N GLU A 34 5.58 -4.53 2.94
CA GLU A 34 7.01 -4.64 3.15
C GLU A 34 7.72 -3.33 2.81
N THR A 35 8.30 -2.67 3.81
CA THR A 35 9.18 -1.51 3.63
C THR A 35 10.64 -1.93 3.79
N ALA A 36 11.57 -1.03 3.47
CA ALA A 36 13.00 -1.28 3.66
C ALA A 36 13.40 -1.56 5.12
N ARG A 37 12.52 -1.29 6.09
CA ARG A 37 12.72 -1.53 7.52
C ARG A 37 12.01 -2.80 8.03
N GLY A 38 11.28 -3.51 7.17
CA GLY A 38 10.48 -4.68 7.50
C GLY A 38 9.00 -4.47 7.21
N MET A 39 8.16 -5.31 7.82
CA MET A 39 6.71 -5.22 7.69
C MET A 39 6.17 -4.02 8.47
N GLU A 40 5.34 -3.19 7.83
CA GLU A 40 4.67 -2.07 8.48
C GLU A 40 3.15 -2.13 8.23
N LEU A 41 2.38 -1.77 9.26
CA LEU A 41 0.94 -1.58 9.19
C LEU A 41 0.63 -0.21 8.57
N GLY A 42 -0.10 -0.23 7.47
CA GLY A 42 -0.62 0.96 6.80
C GLY A 42 -2.13 0.89 6.61
N HIS A 43 -2.70 2.01 6.18
CA HIS A 43 -4.10 2.09 5.75
C HIS A 43 -4.17 2.48 4.28
N ILE A 44 -5.17 1.98 3.57
CA ILE A 44 -5.43 2.33 2.18
C ILE A 44 -5.93 3.77 2.13
N SER A 45 -5.08 4.66 1.63
CA SER A 45 -5.37 6.07 1.39
C SER A 45 -5.82 6.32 -0.06
N ILE A 46 -5.47 5.43 -1.00
CA ILE A 46 -5.92 5.43 -2.39
C ILE A 46 -6.23 3.98 -2.78
N ALA A 47 -7.47 3.70 -3.20
CA ALA A 47 -7.87 2.38 -3.70
C ALA A 47 -7.15 2.04 -5.02
N ASN A 48 -7.34 0.82 -5.53
CA ASN A 48 -6.72 0.37 -6.79
C ASN A 48 -6.97 1.39 -7.91
N CYS A 49 -5.89 1.90 -8.49
CA CYS A 49 -5.92 2.87 -9.57
C CYS A 49 -4.78 2.57 -10.54
N GLU A 50 -5.01 2.83 -11.83
CA GLU A 50 -3.98 2.68 -12.85
C GLU A 50 -3.30 4.02 -13.10
N ILE A 51 -1.97 4.02 -13.02
CA ILE A 51 -1.14 5.19 -13.35
C ILE A 51 -0.15 4.86 -14.45
N ASP A 52 0.44 5.89 -15.06
CA ASP A 52 1.51 5.67 -16.03
C ASP A 52 2.81 5.29 -15.31
N GLU A 53 3.58 4.37 -15.88
CA GLU A 53 4.87 3.96 -15.29
C GLU A 53 5.86 5.13 -15.23
N SER A 54 5.69 6.14 -16.08
CA SER A 54 6.48 7.38 -16.05
C SER A 54 6.25 8.22 -14.78
N GLU A 55 5.12 8.03 -14.09
CA GLU A 55 4.81 8.71 -12.83
C GLU A 55 5.42 8.00 -11.61
N LEU A 56 5.94 6.78 -11.77
CA LEU A 56 6.61 6.05 -10.70
C LEU A 56 8.00 6.64 -10.42
N VAL A 57 8.09 7.41 -9.34
CA VAL A 57 9.36 7.98 -8.86
C VAL A 57 10.29 6.96 -8.17
N ALA A 58 9.75 5.80 -7.80
CA ALA A 58 10.46 4.74 -7.08
C ALA A 58 9.89 3.35 -7.45
N PRO A 59 10.69 2.27 -7.34
CA PRO A 59 10.19 0.93 -7.55
C PRO A 59 9.07 0.61 -6.55
N LEU A 60 7.96 0.10 -7.08
CA LEU A 60 6.82 -0.34 -6.26
C LEU A 60 7.24 -1.52 -5.39
N LYS A 61 6.92 -1.43 -4.11
CA LYS A 61 6.94 -2.57 -3.20
C LYS A 61 5.59 -3.27 -3.23
N GLY A 62 5.58 -4.58 -3.00
CA GLY A 62 4.34 -5.35 -2.94
C GLY A 62 3.62 -5.16 -1.61
N VAL A 63 2.29 -5.23 -1.66
CA VAL A 63 1.50 -5.47 -0.45
C VAL A 63 1.58 -6.94 -0.08
N GLU A 64 1.85 -7.21 1.20
CA GLU A 64 2.02 -8.58 1.67
C GLU A 64 0.65 -9.23 1.92
N ARG A 65 -0.23 -8.54 2.65
CA ARG A 65 -1.58 -9.04 2.97
C ARG A 65 -2.49 -7.94 3.53
N LYS A 66 -3.80 -8.23 3.59
CA LYS A 66 -4.74 -7.49 4.43
C LYS A 66 -4.38 -7.68 5.90
N ALA A 67 -4.43 -6.61 6.68
CA ALA A 67 -4.19 -6.69 8.12
C ALA A 67 -5.33 -7.47 8.78
N THR A 68 -4.98 -8.37 9.69
CA THR A 68 -5.95 -9.08 10.51
C THR A 68 -6.12 -8.36 11.84
N LYS A 69 -7.08 -8.81 12.65
CA LYS A 69 -7.28 -8.28 14.00
C LYS A 69 -6.03 -8.41 14.88
N GLU A 70 -5.18 -9.41 14.61
CA GLU A 70 -3.94 -9.65 15.35
C GLU A 70 -2.91 -8.56 15.07
N ASP A 71 -2.91 -7.96 13.87
CA ASP A 71 -2.00 -6.88 13.50
C ASP A 71 -2.41 -5.51 14.10
N ILE A 72 -3.65 -5.41 14.61
CA ILE A 72 -4.26 -4.18 15.16
C ILE A 72 -4.22 -4.18 16.71
N GLN A 73 -3.72 -5.26 17.32
CA GLN A 73 -3.86 -5.54 18.76
C GLN A 73 -2.80 -4.89 19.65
#